data_AF-A0A397H2A5-F1
#
_entry.id   AF-A0A397H2A5-F1
#
_cell.length_a   1.000
_cell.length_b   1.000
_cell.length_c   1.000
_cell.angle_alpha   90.00
_cell.angle_beta   90.00
_cell.angle_gamma   90.00
#
_symmetry.space_group_name_H-M   'P 1'
#
loop_
_entity.id
_entity.type
_entity.pdbx_description
1 polymer ?
#
loop_
_entity_poly.entity_id
_entity_poly.type
_entity_poly.pdbx_seq_one_letter_code
_entity_poly.pdbx_strand_id
1 'polypeptide(L)'
;MYMMSRSEIFTESDLENFQGYVNHINGIRYDNRAINLKWVTPKENAERTVFRNPNCSNSKKIVQTTLDGNVVQVWDSITLASNTLNIVMSNISQCCSRKLNTSGGWRWMYYEDQIEQDPDEEWREIRLNSRKFKVSSLERVQLPNGLISRGSLDAGYLRVAREKYRVHRLVALAFCPKEDGKEYVNHIDGESTNNRASNLEWCTLKENNQHYVCLGLGYQRAVKQIFNNGSSQEFPSIAEARVTGIHNIGLVCQGFQRNVGGYRWEYVTQ
;
A
#
# COMPACT_ATOMS: atom_id res chain seq x y z
N MET A 1 28.43 6.51 -32.01
CA MET A 1 27.36 5.71 -32.64
C MET A 1 27.59 4.26 -32.26
N TYR A 2 26.92 3.80 -31.20
CA TYR A 2 26.71 2.38 -30.94
C TYR A 2 25.24 2.28 -30.53
N MET A 3 24.40 1.84 -31.46
CA MET A 3 23.08 1.33 -31.15
C MET A 3 23.28 -0.07 -30.59
N MET A 4 22.76 -0.37 -29.40
CA MET A 4 22.66 -1.75 -28.93
C MET A 4 21.18 -2.14 -28.96
N SER A 5 20.87 -3.06 -29.88
CA SER A 5 19.56 -3.66 -30.07
C SER A 5 19.24 -4.66 -28.96
N ARG A 6 17.94 -4.85 -28.73
CA ARG A 6 17.35 -5.87 -27.85
C ARG A 6 17.88 -7.29 -28.15
N SER A 7 18.00 -8.07 -27.08
CA SER A 7 18.31 -9.50 -26.96
C SER A 7 19.78 -9.93 -27.11
N GLU A 8 20.57 -9.74 -26.06
CA GLU A 8 21.75 -10.58 -25.80
C GLU A 8 21.47 -11.42 -24.55
N ILE A 9 21.56 -12.74 -24.69
CA ILE A 9 21.52 -13.68 -23.57
C ILE A 9 22.91 -13.62 -22.95
N PHE A 10 23.01 -13.10 -21.72
CA PHE A 10 24.28 -13.04 -20.97
C PHE A 10 24.81 -14.46 -20.70
N THR A 11 26.09 -14.68 -20.96
CA THR A 11 26.78 -15.94 -20.62
C THR A 11 27.19 -15.94 -19.15
N GLU A 12 27.41 -17.12 -18.55
CA GLU A 12 27.91 -17.24 -17.16
C GLU A 12 29.24 -16.49 -16.95
N SER A 13 30.08 -16.41 -17.99
CA SER A 13 31.34 -15.64 -17.98
C SER A 13 31.14 -14.12 -18.01
N ASP A 14 30.00 -13.62 -18.51
CA ASP A 14 29.68 -12.18 -18.49
C ASP A 14 29.23 -11.72 -17.10
N LEU A 15 28.66 -12.64 -16.30
CA LEU A 15 28.25 -12.37 -14.92
C LEU A 15 29.45 -12.27 -13.96
N GLU A 16 30.55 -12.96 -14.23
CA GLU A 16 31.75 -12.93 -13.37
C GLU A 16 32.55 -11.61 -13.46
N ASN A 17 32.40 -10.84 -14.55
CA ASN A 17 33.11 -9.57 -14.75
C ASN A 17 32.24 -8.32 -14.55
N PHE A 18 30.98 -8.47 -14.17
CA PHE A 18 30.05 -7.35 -14.05
C PHE A 18 30.06 -6.76 -12.63
N GLN A 19 30.97 -5.82 -12.36
CA GLN A 19 30.97 -5.00 -11.12
C GLN A 19 29.88 -3.91 -11.14
N GLY A 20 28.65 -4.27 -11.49
CA GLY A 20 27.49 -3.39 -11.48
C GLY A 20 26.65 -3.59 -10.22
N TYR A 21 26.09 -2.52 -9.68
CA TYR A 21 24.99 -2.61 -8.71
C TYR A 21 23.66 -2.61 -9.46
N VAL A 22 22.70 -3.43 -9.00
CA VAL A 22 21.31 -3.30 -9.45
C VAL A 22 20.66 -2.17 -8.68
N ASN A 23 20.20 -1.14 -9.40
CA ASN A 23 19.48 -0.02 -8.81
C ASN A 23 18.02 0.00 -9.28
N HIS A 24 17.13 0.26 -8.34
CA HIS A 24 15.72 0.56 -8.62
C HIS A 24 15.60 1.99 -9.17
N ILE A 25 15.21 2.12 -10.44
CA ILE A 25 15.09 3.41 -11.15
C ILE A 25 14.21 4.38 -10.37
N ASN A 26 13.14 3.87 -9.76
CA ASN A 26 12.21 4.66 -8.93
C ASN A 26 12.62 4.84 -7.46
N GLY A 27 13.76 4.28 -7.03
CA GLY A 27 14.23 4.33 -5.64
C GLY A 27 13.43 3.48 -4.64
N ILE A 28 12.47 2.68 -5.11
CA ILE A 28 11.64 1.78 -4.29
C ILE A 28 12.29 0.40 -4.31
N ARG A 29 12.95 0.04 -3.21
CA ARG A 29 13.75 -1.19 -3.10
C ARG A 29 12.97 -2.50 -3.23
N TYR A 30 11.63 -2.46 -3.18
CA TYR A 30 10.76 -3.64 -3.28
C TYR A 30 10.04 -3.75 -4.64
N ASP A 31 10.19 -2.77 -5.54
CA ASP A 31 9.64 -2.86 -6.89
C ASP A 31 10.63 -3.58 -7.83
N ASN A 32 10.63 -4.91 -7.77
CA ASN A 32 11.61 -5.76 -8.48
C ASN A 32 11.24 -6.06 -9.94
N ARG A 33 10.32 -5.30 -10.54
CA ARG A 33 9.99 -5.46 -11.96
C ARG A 33 11.23 -5.17 -12.80
N ALA A 34 11.53 -6.00 -13.80
CA ALA A 34 12.74 -5.89 -14.61
C ALA A 34 12.92 -4.49 -15.25
N ILE A 35 11.81 -3.84 -15.63
CA ILE A 35 11.82 -2.48 -16.16
C ILE A 35 12.24 -1.40 -15.15
N ASN A 36 12.01 -1.66 -13.86
CA ASN A 36 12.40 -0.78 -12.77
C ASN A 36 13.82 -1.06 -12.27
N LEU A 37 14.47 -2.12 -12.77
CA LEU A 37 15.84 -2.46 -12.41
C LEU A 37 16.77 -2.01 -13.54
N LYS A 38 17.87 -1.38 -13.16
CA LYS A 38 18.96 -1.14 -14.09
C LYS A 38 20.30 -1.39 -13.43
N TRP A 39 21.22 -1.87 -14.23
CA TRP A 39 22.62 -1.94 -13.85
C TRP A 39 23.22 -0.54 -13.84
N VAL A 40 23.93 -0.22 -12.76
CA VAL A 40 24.66 1.05 -12.60
C VAL A 40 26.04 0.78 -12.04
N THR A 41 26.98 1.65 -12.38
CA THR A 41 28.29 1.65 -11.73
C THR A 41 28.17 2.13 -10.27
N PRO A 42 29.10 1.77 -9.38
CA PRO A 42 29.08 2.24 -7.98
C PRO A 42 29.08 3.78 -7.88
N LYS A 43 29.80 4.45 -8.78
CA LYS A 43 29.88 5.92 -8.87
C LYS A 43 28.54 6.55 -9.27
N GLU A 44 27.89 6.04 -10.32
CA GLU A 44 26.56 6.51 -10.74
C GLU A 44 25.48 6.23 -9.69
N ASN A 45 25.61 5.14 -8.95
CA ASN A 45 24.70 4.80 -7.84
C ASN A 45 24.86 5.77 -6.66
N ALA A 46 26.10 6.18 -6.36
CA ALA A 46 26.41 7.15 -5.31
C ALA A 46 26.03 8.59 -5.68
N GLU A 47 26.18 8.98 -6.96
CA GLU A 47 25.81 10.31 -7.47
C GLU A 47 24.31 10.49 -7.63
N ARG A 48 23.54 9.41 -7.80
CA ARG A 48 22.07 9.43 -7.84
C ARG A 48 21.44 9.47 -6.45
N THR A 49 21.85 10.43 -5.65
CA THR A 49 21.16 10.78 -4.40
C THR A 49 19.70 11.08 -4.71
N VAL A 50 18.85 10.06 -4.56
CA VAL A 50 17.42 10.24 -4.31
C VAL A 50 17.39 11.13 -3.10
N PHE A 51 17.09 12.42 -3.29
CA PHE A 51 16.94 13.39 -2.22
C PHE A 51 15.76 12.94 -1.36
N ARG A 52 15.99 11.97 -0.47
CA ARG A 52 15.03 11.56 0.55
C ARG A 52 14.74 12.82 1.33
N ASN A 53 13.54 13.36 1.16
CA ASN A 53 13.01 14.32 2.09
C ASN A 53 12.44 13.52 3.28
N PRO A 54 13.10 13.52 4.45
CA PRO A 54 12.66 12.70 5.59
C PRO A 54 11.33 13.19 6.18
N ASN A 55 10.85 14.38 5.79
CA ASN A 55 9.82 15.13 6.51
C ASN A 55 8.54 15.38 5.70
N CYS A 56 8.26 14.66 4.62
CA CYS A 56 7.06 14.90 3.81
C CYS A 56 6.29 13.61 3.53
N SER A 57 5.59 13.09 4.54
CA SER A 57 4.75 11.88 4.42
C SER A 57 3.52 12.04 3.49
N ASN A 58 3.21 13.27 3.02
CA ASN A 58 1.99 13.56 2.25
C ASN A 58 2.20 14.13 0.84
N SER A 59 3.45 14.31 0.36
CA SER A 59 3.68 14.88 -0.98
C SER A 59 3.66 13.81 -2.07
N LYS A 60 2.80 13.99 -3.07
CA LYS A 60 2.73 13.09 -4.24
C LYS A 60 3.99 13.22 -5.11
N LYS A 61 4.60 12.07 -5.42
CA LYS A 61 5.72 12.01 -6.38
C LYS A 61 5.25 12.38 -7.78
N ILE A 62 6.11 13.02 -8.55
CA ILE A 62 5.85 13.40 -9.94
C ILE A 62 6.99 12.95 -10.84
N VAL A 63 6.70 12.80 -12.11
CA VAL A 63 7.65 12.38 -13.13
C VAL A 63 7.75 13.47 -14.18
N GLN A 64 8.99 13.84 -14.45
CA GLN A 64 9.38 14.71 -15.53
C GLN A 64 9.69 13.87 -16.75
N THR A 65 9.06 14.19 -17.88
CA THR A 65 9.24 13.49 -19.15
C THR A 65 9.61 14.46 -20.26
N THR A 66 10.31 13.95 -21.27
CA THR A 66 10.46 14.64 -22.56
C THR A 66 9.10 14.78 -23.25
N LEU A 67 9.01 15.63 -24.27
CA LEU A 67 7.78 15.78 -25.04
C LEU A 67 7.35 14.47 -25.74
N ASP A 68 8.33 13.63 -26.08
CA ASP A 68 8.15 12.32 -26.68
C ASP A 68 7.76 11.22 -25.67
N GLY A 69 7.70 11.55 -24.38
CA GLY A 69 7.24 10.64 -23.32
C GLY A 69 8.35 9.88 -22.59
N ASN A 70 9.62 10.12 -22.89
CA ASN A 70 10.73 9.47 -22.19
C ASN A 70 10.91 10.03 -20.78
N VAL A 71 11.04 9.15 -19.78
CA VAL A 71 11.27 9.55 -18.39
C VAL A 71 12.66 10.15 -18.23
N VAL A 72 12.70 11.40 -17.76
CA VAL A 72 13.94 12.11 -17.44
C VAL A 72 14.28 11.92 -15.96
N GLN A 73 13.31 12.20 -15.09
CA GLN A 73 13.53 12.20 -13.64
C GLN A 73 12.23 12.00 -12.85
N VAL A 74 12.34 11.31 -11.71
CA VAL A 74 11.28 11.20 -10.71
C VAL A 74 11.61 12.12 -9.54
N TRP A 75 10.63 12.90 -9.12
CA TRP A 75 10.74 13.86 -8.03
C TRP A 75 9.84 13.45 -6.88
N ASP A 76 10.35 13.56 -5.64
CA ASP A 76 9.58 13.21 -4.45
C ASP A 76 8.39 14.16 -4.20
N SER A 77 8.42 15.38 -4.75
CA SER A 77 7.31 16.32 -4.68
C SER A 77 7.36 17.38 -5.79
N ILE A 78 6.21 18.02 -6.06
CA ILE A 78 6.13 19.23 -6.89
C ILE A 78 7.03 20.34 -6.33
N THR A 79 7.07 20.49 -5.00
CA THR A 79 7.89 21.52 -4.33
C THR A 79 9.37 21.32 -4.62
N LEU A 80 9.85 20.07 -4.52
CA LEU A 80 11.25 19.75 -4.81
C LEU A 80 11.59 20.06 -6.27
N ALA A 81 10.76 19.58 -7.21
CA ALA A 81 10.97 19.84 -8.64
C ALA A 81 10.95 21.33 -8.98
N SER A 82 9.98 22.06 -8.43
CA SER A 82 9.83 23.50 -8.62
C SER A 82 11.05 24.27 -8.14
N ASN A 83 11.51 23.99 -6.92
CA ASN A 83 12.65 24.69 -6.34
C ASN A 83 13.96 24.37 -7.07
N THR A 84 14.17 23.12 -7.44
CA THR A 84 15.40 22.69 -8.13
C THR A 84 15.48 23.22 -9.57
N LEU A 85 14.38 23.22 -10.30
CA LEU A 85 14.35 23.64 -11.71
C LEU A 85 13.95 25.10 -11.91
N ASN A 86 13.59 25.79 -10.83
CA ASN A 86 13.02 27.14 -10.85
C ASN A 86 11.79 27.25 -11.77
N ILE A 87 10.89 26.27 -11.68
CA ILE A 87 9.64 26.20 -12.45
C ILE A 87 8.47 26.49 -11.51
N VAL A 88 7.46 27.22 -11.98
CA VAL A 88 6.28 27.57 -11.17
C VAL A 88 5.49 26.32 -10.76
N MET A 89 5.33 26.10 -9.44
CA MET A 89 4.60 24.95 -8.86
C MET A 89 3.19 24.76 -9.43
N SER A 90 2.42 25.84 -9.58
CA SER A 90 1.04 25.78 -10.08
C SER A 90 0.98 25.24 -11.52
N ASN A 91 1.97 25.59 -12.35
CA ASN A 91 2.04 25.09 -13.73
C ASN A 91 2.39 23.61 -13.78
N ILE A 92 3.32 23.14 -12.93
CA ILE A 92 3.64 21.71 -12.79
C ILE A 92 2.38 20.94 -12.36
N SER A 93 1.66 21.44 -11.36
CA SER A 93 0.41 20.82 -10.87
C SER A 93 -0.68 20.76 -11.96
N GLN A 94 -0.84 21.84 -12.72
CA GLN A 94 -1.77 21.88 -13.86
C GLN A 94 -1.34 20.93 -14.99
N CYS A 95 -0.04 20.75 -15.22
CA CYS A 95 0.47 19.75 -16.16
C CYS A 95 0.13 18.33 -15.69
N CYS A 96 0.38 18.00 -14.42
CA CYS A 96 0.01 16.69 -13.87
C CYS A 96 -1.50 16.42 -13.93
N SER A 97 -2.31 17.48 -13.82
CA SER A 97 -3.77 17.42 -13.96
C SER A 97 -4.26 17.44 -15.42
N ARG A 98 -3.35 17.39 -16.40
CA ARG A 98 -3.61 17.44 -17.86
C ARG A 98 -4.32 18.72 -18.34
N LYS A 99 -4.24 19.81 -17.57
CA LYS A 99 -4.79 21.13 -17.93
C LYS A 99 -3.80 21.97 -18.72
N LEU A 100 -2.51 21.74 -18.49
CA LEU A 100 -1.42 22.29 -19.28
C LEU A 100 -0.64 21.15 -19.92
N ASN A 101 -0.11 21.38 -21.12
CA ASN A 101 0.66 20.34 -21.83
C ASN A 101 2.10 20.25 -21.34
N THR A 102 2.70 21.38 -20.94
CA THR A 102 4.13 21.46 -20.57
C THR A 102 4.39 22.58 -19.57
N SER A 103 5.43 22.43 -18.76
CA SER A 103 5.98 23.52 -17.94
C SER A 103 7.50 23.42 -17.88
N GLY A 104 8.19 24.55 -18.07
CA GLY A 104 9.66 24.59 -18.14
C GLY A 104 10.26 23.74 -19.26
N GLY A 105 9.52 23.52 -20.36
CA GLY A 105 9.94 22.67 -21.48
C GLY A 105 9.66 21.17 -21.31
N TRP A 106 9.10 20.75 -20.17
CA TRP A 106 8.88 19.34 -19.85
C TRP A 106 7.41 18.99 -19.69
N ARG A 107 7.09 17.71 -19.88
CA ARG A 107 5.80 17.13 -19.49
C ARG A 107 5.89 16.64 -18.06
N TRP A 108 4.80 16.84 -17.31
CA TRP A 108 4.71 16.46 -15.91
C TRP A 108 3.48 15.60 -15.68
N MET A 109 3.65 14.52 -14.94
CA MET A 109 2.54 13.67 -14.51
C MET A 109 2.82 13.11 -13.13
N TYR A 110 1.78 12.70 -12.42
CA TYR A 110 1.99 12.02 -11.14
C TYR A 110 2.68 10.69 -11.39
N TYR A 111 3.58 10.30 -10.48
CA TYR A 111 4.30 9.03 -10.57
C TYR A 111 3.36 7.82 -10.63
N GLU A 112 2.22 7.88 -9.95
CA GLU A 112 1.18 6.85 -10.01
C GLU A 112 0.56 6.71 -11.42
N ASP A 113 0.56 7.78 -12.21
CA ASP A 113 0.04 7.78 -13.59
C ASP A 113 1.05 7.20 -14.59
N GLN A 114 2.33 7.08 -14.21
CA GLN A 114 3.44 6.52 -14.99
C GLN A 114 3.55 5.00 -14.88
N ILE A 115 2.69 4.37 -14.07
CA ILE A 115 2.60 2.93 -14.04
C ILE A 115 2.03 2.49 -15.39
N GLU A 116 2.95 2.10 -16.27
CA GLU A 116 2.70 1.40 -17.53
C GLU A 116 1.62 0.34 -17.33
N GLN A 117 0.91 0.02 -18.42
CA GLN A 117 0.04 -1.14 -18.44
C GLN A 117 0.89 -2.35 -18.08
N ASP A 118 0.81 -2.79 -16.82
CA ASP A 118 1.36 -4.07 -16.44
C ASP A 118 0.61 -5.09 -17.31
N PRO A 119 1.31 -5.95 -18.08
CA PRO A 119 0.64 -6.92 -18.94
C PRO A 119 -0.33 -7.81 -18.16
N ASP A 120 -0.12 -7.97 -16.84
CA ASP A 120 -0.98 -8.74 -15.94
C ASP A 120 -2.08 -7.88 -15.29
N GLU A 121 -2.15 -6.59 -15.61
CA GLU A 121 -3.20 -5.71 -15.11
C GLU A 121 -4.48 -5.79 -15.96
N GLU A 122 -5.38 -6.60 -15.45
CA GLU A 122 -6.74 -6.67 -15.95
C GLU A 122 -7.54 -5.44 -15.53
N TRP A 123 -8.32 -4.89 -16.46
CA TRP A 123 -9.32 -3.87 -16.19
C TRP A 123 -10.72 -4.43 -16.43
N ARG A 124 -11.62 -4.26 -15.46
CA ARG A 124 -13.01 -4.72 -15.55
C ARG A 124 -13.98 -3.57 -15.29
N GLU A 125 -15.11 -3.60 -15.97
CA GLU A 125 -16.23 -2.69 -15.71
C GLU A 125 -17.20 -3.32 -14.71
N ILE A 126 -17.56 -2.57 -13.68
CA ILE A 126 -18.57 -2.97 -12.71
C ILE A 126 -19.68 -1.92 -12.64
N ARG A 127 -20.88 -2.40 -12.29
CA ARG A 127 -22.02 -1.54 -11.99
C ARG A 127 -22.34 -1.62 -10.50
N LEU A 128 -22.34 -0.49 -9.82
CA LEU A 128 -22.73 -0.38 -8.43
C LEU A 128 -23.66 0.83 -8.27
N ASN A 129 -24.86 0.62 -7.72
CA ASN A 129 -25.88 1.66 -7.54
C ASN A 129 -26.15 2.49 -8.82
N SER A 130 -26.33 1.81 -9.95
CA SER A 130 -26.57 2.42 -11.28
C SER A 130 -25.41 3.27 -11.83
N ARG A 131 -24.22 3.23 -11.20
CA ARG A 131 -23.00 3.87 -11.70
C ARG A 131 -22.04 2.83 -12.24
N LYS A 132 -21.37 3.19 -13.33
CA LYS A 132 -20.30 2.40 -13.93
C LYS A 132 -18.97 2.83 -13.37
N PHE A 133 -18.15 1.86 -12.98
CA PHE A 133 -16.77 2.05 -12.60
C PHE A 133 -15.91 1.14 -13.47
N LYS A 134 -14.74 1.61 -13.88
CA LYS A 134 -13.71 0.75 -14.46
C LYS A 134 -12.61 0.61 -13.42
N VAL A 135 -12.30 -0.62 -13.06
CA VAL A 135 -11.42 -0.94 -11.93
C VAL A 135 -10.34 -1.89 -12.43
N SER A 136 -9.12 -1.75 -11.94
CA SER A 136 -8.01 -2.64 -12.29
C SER A 136 -7.67 -3.61 -11.16
N SER A 137 -7.07 -4.73 -11.53
CA SER A 137 -6.55 -5.73 -10.58
C SER A 137 -5.44 -5.17 -9.68
N LEU A 138 -4.78 -4.09 -10.10
CA LEU A 138 -3.71 -3.40 -9.39
C LEU A 138 -4.18 -2.14 -8.66
N GLU A 139 -5.38 -2.18 -8.07
CA GLU A 139 -5.87 -1.15 -7.14
C GLU A 139 -6.25 0.21 -7.74
N ARG A 140 -6.39 0.30 -9.08
CA ARG A 140 -6.71 1.56 -9.77
C ARG A 140 -8.19 1.64 -10.14
N VAL A 141 -8.76 2.84 -10.08
CA VAL A 141 -10.13 3.14 -10.52
C VAL A 141 -10.10 4.27 -11.53
N GLN A 142 -10.77 4.07 -12.67
CA GLN A 142 -11.00 5.13 -13.64
C GLN A 142 -12.29 5.87 -13.31
N LEU A 143 -12.17 7.19 -13.15
CA LEU A 143 -13.27 8.11 -12.92
C LEU A 143 -14.03 8.41 -14.23
N PRO A 144 -15.28 8.91 -14.17
CA PRO A 144 -16.06 9.24 -15.36
C PRO A 144 -15.42 10.26 -16.30
N ASN A 145 -14.53 11.12 -15.79
CA ASN A 145 -13.76 12.08 -16.59
C ASN A 145 -12.52 11.46 -17.26
N GLY A 146 -12.35 10.14 -17.18
CA GLY A 146 -11.22 9.40 -17.73
C GLY A 146 -9.96 9.38 -16.86
N LEU A 147 -9.94 10.13 -15.75
CA LEU A 147 -8.79 10.18 -14.83
C LEU A 147 -8.66 8.84 -14.08
N ILE A 148 -7.44 8.31 -14.01
CA ILE A 148 -7.13 7.13 -13.21
C ILE A 148 -6.72 7.59 -11.81
N SER A 149 -7.20 6.89 -10.77
CA SER A 149 -6.91 7.21 -9.39
C SER A 149 -6.79 5.94 -8.55
N ARG A 150 -5.88 5.95 -7.57
CA ARG A 150 -5.82 4.96 -6.48
C ARG A 150 -6.74 5.33 -5.30
N GLY A 151 -7.45 6.45 -5.42
CA GLY A 151 -8.25 7.02 -4.36
C GLY A 151 -7.44 7.90 -3.39
N SER A 152 -8.12 8.35 -2.34
CA SER A 152 -7.55 9.13 -1.25
C SER A 152 -7.85 8.44 0.07
N LEU A 153 -6.89 8.47 1.00
CA LEU A 153 -7.04 7.87 2.33
C LEU A 153 -8.10 8.62 3.15
N ASP A 154 -9.10 7.89 3.64
CA ASP A 154 -10.16 8.39 4.51
C ASP A 154 -10.56 7.31 5.52
N ALA A 155 -10.47 7.63 6.81
CA ALA A 155 -10.74 6.72 7.93
C ALA A 155 -10.05 5.34 7.77
N GLY A 156 -8.77 5.36 7.37
CA GLY A 156 -7.97 4.15 7.19
C GLY A 156 -8.26 3.37 5.91
N TYR A 157 -9.06 3.86 4.96
CA TYR A 157 -9.30 3.17 3.70
C TYR A 157 -9.16 4.10 2.51
N LEU A 158 -8.67 3.57 1.37
CA LEU A 158 -8.68 4.32 0.11
C LEU A 158 -10.11 4.45 -0.43
N ARG A 159 -10.50 5.68 -0.80
CA ARG A 159 -11.81 5.99 -1.38
C ARG A 159 -11.67 6.69 -2.71
N VAL A 160 -12.61 6.43 -3.60
CA VAL A 160 -12.72 7.13 -4.88
C VAL A 160 -13.06 8.61 -4.60
N ALA A 161 -12.27 9.54 -5.12
CA ALA A 161 -12.39 10.96 -4.81
C ALA A 161 -13.82 11.50 -5.08
N ARG A 162 -14.33 12.33 -4.15
CA ARG A 162 -15.70 12.90 -4.15
C ARG A 162 -16.84 11.88 -4.00
N GLU A 163 -16.53 10.60 -3.84
CA GLU A 163 -17.49 9.52 -3.76
C GLU A 163 -17.34 8.72 -2.46
N LYS A 164 -18.43 8.13 -1.96
CA LYS A 164 -18.41 7.34 -0.72
C LYS A 164 -17.94 5.89 -0.92
N TYR A 165 -17.44 5.54 -2.11
CA TYR A 165 -17.05 4.16 -2.45
C TYR A 165 -15.61 3.86 -2.03
N ARG A 166 -15.42 2.76 -1.31
CA ARG A 166 -14.10 2.24 -0.92
C ARG A 166 -13.47 1.46 -2.07
N VAL A 167 -12.17 1.66 -2.29
CA VAL A 167 -11.45 1.08 -3.43
C VAL A 167 -11.41 -0.46 -3.34
N HIS A 168 -11.02 -1.07 -2.21
CA HIS A 168 -11.05 -2.55 -2.07
C HIS A 168 -12.41 -3.16 -2.40
N ARG A 169 -13.53 -2.51 -2.06
CA ARG A 169 -14.87 -3.06 -2.34
C ARG A 169 -15.12 -3.10 -3.84
N LEU A 170 -14.71 -2.06 -4.56
CA LEU A 170 -14.84 -2.01 -6.02
C LEU A 170 -13.94 -3.07 -6.67
N VAL A 171 -12.70 -3.22 -6.20
CA VAL A 171 -11.77 -4.24 -6.71
C VAL A 171 -12.32 -5.66 -6.43
N ALA A 172 -12.75 -5.93 -5.20
CA ALA A 172 -13.28 -7.24 -4.83
C ALA A 172 -14.57 -7.61 -5.58
N LEU A 173 -15.44 -6.64 -5.87
CA LEU A 173 -16.62 -6.87 -6.73
C LEU A 173 -16.24 -7.22 -8.17
N ALA A 174 -15.10 -6.76 -8.65
CA ALA A 174 -14.65 -6.97 -10.03
C ALA A 174 -13.86 -8.27 -10.19
N PHE A 175 -13.01 -8.60 -9.22
CA PHE A 175 -11.97 -9.63 -9.38
C PHE A 175 -12.08 -10.80 -8.41
N CYS A 176 -12.74 -10.64 -7.25
CA CYS A 176 -12.79 -11.69 -6.24
C CYS A 176 -14.12 -12.46 -6.37
N PRO A 177 -14.08 -13.80 -6.47
CA PRO A 177 -15.30 -14.61 -6.47
C PRO A 177 -16.03 -14.42 -5.15
N LYS A 178 -17.32 -14.11 -5.22
CA LYS A 178 -18.16 -13.91 -4.04
C LYS A 178 -19.00 -15.14 -3.79
N GLU A 179 -18.74 -15.80 -2.66
CA GLU A 179 -19.58 -16.89 -2.15
C GLU A 179 -20.79 -16.35 -1.38
N ASP A 180 -21.88 -17.12 -1.34
CA ASP A 180 -23.06 -16.77 -0.58
C ASP A 180 -22.76 -16.69 0.93
N GLY A 181 -23.32 -15.68 1.60
CA GLY A 181 -23.10 -15.42 3.03
C GLY A 181 -21.81 -14.65 3.37
N LYS A 182 -20.91 -14.42 2.40
CA LYS A 182 -19.69 -13.60 2.60
C LYS A 182 -19.92 -12.15 2.17
N GLU A 183 -20.30 -11.31 3.12
CA GLU A 183 -20.68 -9.92 2.87
C GLU A 183 -19.54 -8.90 3.04
N TYR A 184 -18.43 -9.31 3.66
CA TYR A 184 -17.30 -8.44 3.99
C TYR A 184 -16.11 -8.71 3.06
N VAL A 185 -15.23 -7.72 2.92
CA VAL A 185 -13.97 -7.88 2.18
C VAL A 185 -12.84 -7.80 3.18
N ASN A 186 -12.00 -8.83 3.20
CA ASN A 186 -10.81 -8.92 4.03
C ASN A 186 -9.57 -8.54 3.22
N HIS A 187 -8.58 -7.94 3.89
CA HIS A 187 -7.23 -7.72 3.38
C HIS A 187 -6.35 -8.83 3.94
N ILE A 188 -5.83 -9.70 3.08
CA ILE A 188 -5.10 -10.91 3.51
C ILE A 188 -3.86 -10.53 4.34
N ASP A 189 -3.16 -9.46 3.98
CA ASP A 189 -2.02 -8.92 4.72
C ASP A 189 -2.38 -7.99 5.90
N GLY A 190 -3.67 -7.65 6.07
CA GLY A 190 -4.14 -6.69 7.06
C GLY A 190 -3.84 -5.22 6.73
N GLU A 191 -3.24 -4.92 5.59
CA GLU A 191 -2.91 -3.56 5.16
C GLU A 191 -4.03 -2.99 4.29
N SER A 192 -4.81 -2.10 4.90
CA SER A 192 -5.96 -1.42 4.29
C SER A 192 -5.66 -0.61 3.01
N THR A 193 -4.40 -0.24 2.79
CA THR A 193 -3.95 0.49 1.61
C THR A 193 -3.51 -0.42 0.46
N ASN A 194 -3.24 -1.70 0.71
CA ASN A 194 -2.94 -2.69 -0.33
C ASN A 194 -4.24 -3.27 -0.91
N ASN A 195 -4.80 -2.60 -1.93
CA ASN A 195 -6.11 -2.95 -2.50
C ASN A 195 -5.98 -3.77 -3.80
N ARG A 196 -4.85 -4.48 -3.99
CA ARG A 196 -4.66 -5.40 -5.12
C ARG A 196 -5.66 -6.54 -5.05
N ALA A 197 -6.19 -6.97 -6.19
CA ALA A 197 -7.16 -8.08 -6.24
C ALA A 197 -6.63 -9.36 -5.58
N SER A 198 -5.32 -9.65 -5.75
CA SER A 198 -4.65 -10.80 -5.14
C SER A 198 -4.54 -10.73 -3.61
N ASN A 199 -4.74 -9.56 -3.01
CA ASN A 199 -4.69 -9.34 -1.56
C ASN A 199 -6.09 -9.26 -0.93
N LEU A 200 -7.16 -9.45 -1.71
CA LEU A 200 -8.53 -9.26 -1.27
C LEU A 200 -9.32 -10.56 -1.39
N GLU A 201 -10.15 -10.81 -0.38
CA GLU A 201 -11.09 -11.93 -0.40
C GLU A 201 -12.42 -11.54 0.22
N TRP A 202 -13.49 -12.19 -0.22
CA TRP A 202 -14.78 -12.10 0.47
C TRP A 202 -14.75 -12.99 1.70
N CYS A 203 -15.29 -12.50 2.82
CA CYS A 203 -15.35 -13.20 4.09
C CYS A 203 -16.65 -12.88 4.85
N THR A 204 -16.93 -13.70 5.85
CA THR A 204 -17.90 -13.42 6.91
C THR A 204 -17.27 -12.51 7.97
N LEU A 205 -18.11 -11.87 8.79
CA LEU A 205 -17.63 -11.07 9.93
C LEU A 205 -16.76 -11.88 10.91
N LYS A 206 -17.11 -13.15 11.11
CA LYS A 206 -16.40 -14.06 12.02
C LYS A 206 -15.01 -14.37 11.50
N GLU A 207 -14.89 -14.73 10.22
CA GLU A 207 -13.60 -15.02 9.57
C GLU A 207 -12.70 -13.77 9.59
N ASN A 208 -13.24 -12.60 9.27
CA ASN A 208 -12.48 -11.35 9.29
C ASN A 208 -11.91 -11.04 10.69
N ASN A 209 -12.74 -11.20 11.74
CA ASN A 209 -12.30 -11.00 13.12
C ASN A 209 -11.25 -12.03 13.56
N GLN A 210 -11.41 -13.29 13.14
CA GLN A 210 -10.43 -14.34 13.40
C GLN A 210 -9.09 -14.04 12.73
N HIS A 211 -9.12 -13.62 11.46
CA HIS A 211 -7.94 -13.22 10.69
C HIS A 211 -7.21 -12.05 11.35
N TYR A 212 -7.94 -11.01 11.75
CA TYR A 212 -7.40 -9.85 12.46
C TYR A 212 -6.68 -10.23 13.78
N VAL A 213 -7.21 -11.22 14.51
CA VAL A 213 -6.56 -11.78 15.70
C VAL A 213 -5.31 -12.58 15.34
N CYS A 214 -5.38 -13.43 14.30
CA CYS A 214 -4.24 -14.22 13.83
C CYS A 214 -3.07 -13.35 13.34
N LEU A 215 -3.35 -12.22 12.70
CA LEU A 215 -2.34 -11.23 12.31
C LEU A 215 -1.76 -10.45 13.50
N GLY A 216 -2.30 -10.61 14.71
CA GLY A 216 -1.82 -9.90 15.89
C GLY A 216 -2.11 -8.40 15.87
N LEU A 217 -3.02 -7.94 15.01
CA LEU A 217 -3.33 -6.51 14.82
C LEU A 217 -4.26 -5.95 15.91
N GLY A 218 -4.85 -6.81 16.74
CA GLY A 218 -5.69 -6.41 17.86
C GLY A 218 -4.89 -5.84 19.05
N TYR A 219 -5.46 -4.85 19.72
CA TYR A 219 -4.90 -4.31 20.97
C TYR A 219 -4.90 -5.39 22.05
N GLN A 220 -3.74 -6.01 22.27
CA GLN A 220 -3.54 -7.00 23.31
C GLN A 220 -3.25 -6.29 24.62
N ARG A 221 -4.24 -6.22 25.51
CA ARG A 221 -4.04 -5.75 26.88
C ARG A 221 -3.50 -6.89 27.70
N ALA A 222 -2.35 -6.66 28.34
CA ALA A 222 -1.86 -7.54 29.37
C ALA A 222 -2.92 -7.69 30.48
N VAL A 223 -2.99 -8.90 31.03
CA VAL A 223 -3.93 -9.24 32.10
C VAL A 223 -3.18 -9.83 33.27
N LYS A 224 -3.66 -9.52 34.47
CA LYS A 224 -3.16 -10.05 35.73
C LYS A 224 -4.18 -11.01 36.31
N GLN A 225 -3.77 -12.26 36.55
CA GLN A 225 -4.47 -13.22 37.37
C GLN A 225 -4.11 -12.97 38.85
N ILE A 226 -5.12 -12.81 39.70
CA ILE A 226 -4.96 -12.53 41.13
C ILE A 226 -5.45 -13.74 41.93
N PHE A 227 -4.55 -14.32 42.70
CA PHE A 227 -4.80 -15.49 43.56
C PHE A 227 -5.40 -15.07 44.91
N ASN A 228 -6.05 -16.00 45.60
CA ASN A 228 -6.70 -15.73 46.90
C ASN A 228 -5.73 -15.29 48.00
N ASN A 229 -4.46 -15.69 47.92
CA ASN A 229 -3.38 -15.28 48.83
C ASN A 229 -2.81 -13.88 48.51
N GLY A 230 -3.37 -13.18 47.51
CA GLY A 230 -2.91 -11.86 47.08
C GLY A 230 -1.72 -11.88 46.11
N SER A 231 -1.14 -13.05 45.81
CA SER A 231 -0.13 -13.13 44.75
C SER A 231 -0.79 -12.95 43.38
N SER A 232 0.03 -12.62 42.38
CA SER A 232 -0.48 -12.40 41.03
C SER A 232 0.49 -12.86 39.95
N GLN A 233 -0.07 -13.32 38.84
CA GLN A 233 0.67 -13.68 37.63
C GLN A 233 0.18 -12.82 36.47
N GLU A 234 1.10 -12.24 35.71
CA GLU A 234 0.78 -11.41 34.54
C GLU A 234 0.97 -12.21 33.25
N PHE A 235 0.08 -11.96 32.30
CA PHE A 235 0.12 -12.51 30.96
C PHE A 235 0.15 -11.36 29.95
N PRO A 236 0.93 -11.46 28.86
CA PRO A 236 0.97 -10.43 27.83
C PRO A 236 -0.39 -10.12 27.20
N SER A 237 -1.33 -11.08 27.24
CA SER A 237 -2.70 -10.89 26.78
C SER A 237 -3.68 -11.92 27.34
N ILE A 238 -4.98 -11.67 27.15
CA ILE A 238 -6.03 -12.68 27.40
C ILE A 238 -5.79 -13.95 26.58
N ALA A 239 -5.25 -13.84 25.36
CA ALA A 239 -4.99 -15.01 24.52
C ALA A 239 -3.90 -15.89 25.15
N GLU A 240 -2.81 -15.29 25.62
CA GLU A 240 -1.73 -15.99 26.35
C GLU A 240 -2.24 -16.60 27.67
N ALA A 241 -3.10 -15.88 28.40
CA ALA A 241 -3.68 -16.36 29.66
C ALA A 241 -4.53 -17.64 29.50
N ARG A 242 -4.95 -18.00 28.28
CA ARG A 242 -5.71 -19.23 28.03
C ARG A 242 -4.91 -20.52 28.25
N VAL A 243 -3.58 -20.44 28.37
CA VAL A 243 -2.75 -21.58 28.80
C VAL A 243 -3.20 -22.15 30.16
N THR A 244 -3.87 -21.33 30.99
CA THR A 244 -4.49 -21.76 32.26
C THR A 244 -5.74 -22.63 32.08
N GLY A 245 -6.25 -22.78 30.85
CA GLY A 245 -7.52 -23.46 30.55
C GLY A 245 -8.77 -22.65 30.89
N ILE A 246 -8.60 -21.39 31.29
CA ILE A 246 -9.70 -20.53 31.75
C ILE A 246 -10.19 -19.65 30.59
N HIS A 247 -11.49 -19.74 30.31
CA HIS A 247 -12.17 -18.93 29.30
C HIS A 247 -12.92 -17.76 29.95
N ASN A 248 -13.42 -16.81 29.14
CA ASN A 248 -14.23 -15.67 29.59
C ASN A 248 -13.53 -14.68 30.56
N ILE A 249 -12.20 -14.69 30.62
CA ILE A 249 -11.37 -13.77 31.44
C ILE A 249 -11.78 -12.30 31.26
N GLY A 250 -12.09 -11.88 30.03
CA GLY A 250 -12.49 -10.50 29.73
C GLY A 250 -13.75 -10.02 30.46
N LEU A 251 -14.69 -10.91 30.79
CA LEU A 251 -15.89 -10.54 31.55
C LEU A 251 -15.56 -10.13 32.98
N VAL A 252 -14.54 -10.76 33.58
CA VAL A 252 -14.06 -10.41 34.92
C VAL A 252 -13.31 -9.07 34.87
N CYS A 253 -12.41 -8.90 33.90
CA CYS A 253 -11.65 -7.66 33.76
C CYS A 253 -12.52 -6.42 33.47
N GLN A 254 -13.71 -6.62 32.89
CA GLN A 254 -14.69 -5.56 32.62
C GLN A 254 -15.68 -5.34 33.77
N GLY A 255 -15.62 -6.14 34.84
CA GLY A 255 -16.50 -6.04 36.00
C GLY A 255 -17.87 -6.70 35.84
N PHE A 256 -18.13 -7.41 34.74
CA PHE A 256 -19.37 -8.17 34.53
C PHE A 256 -19.42 -9.45 35.37
N GLN A 257 -18.27 -9.99 35.76
CA GLN A 257 -18.15 -11.16 36.63
C GLN A 257 -17.14 -10.89 37.76
N ARG A 258 -17.36 -11.51 38.93
CA ARG A 258 -16.46 -11.32 40.10
C ARG A 258 -15.18 -12.15 40.00
N ASN A 259 -15.24 -13.34 39.43
CA ASN A 259 -14.10 -14.24 39.22
C ASN A 259 -14.45 -15.26 38.12
N VAL A 260 -13.42 -15.88 37.55
CA VAL A 260 -13.56 -17.03 36.63
C VAL A 260 -12.41 -18.00 36.88
N GLY A 261 -12.73 -19.30 36.88
CA GLY A 261 -11.78 -20.35 37.29
C GLY A 261 -11.33 -20.26 38.74
N GLY A 262 -12.06 -19.52 39.61
CA GLY A 262 -11.67 -19.30 41.01
C GLY A 262 -10.69 -18.14 41.22
N TYR A 263 -10.34 -17.39 40.18
CA TYR A 263 -9.38 -16.29 40.23
C TYR A 263 -10.02 -14.96 39.84
N ARG A 264 -9.51 -13.87 40.44
CA ARG A 264 -9.78 -12.51 39.96
C ARG A 264 -8.86 -12.18 38.79
N TRP A 265 -9.35 -11.36 37.87
CA TRP A 265 -8.61 -10.97 36.68
C TRP A 265 -8.77 -9.48 36.42
N GLU A 266 -7.68 -8.80 36.16
CA GLU A 266 -7.66 -7.35 35.90
C GLU A 266 -6.82 -7.05 34.66
N TYR A 267 -7.23 -6.04 33.89
CA TYR A 267 -6.36 -5.50 32.85
C TYR A 267 -5.22 -4.74 33.50
N VAL A 268 -3.99 -5.00 33.07
CA VAL A 268 -2.84 -4.17 33.46
C VAL A 268 -3.05 -2.80 32.81
N THR A 269 -3.11 -1.76 33.63
CA THR A 269 -3.09 -0.37 33.17
C THR A 269 -1.66 -0.01 32.78
N GLN A 270 -1.48 0.42 31.53
CA GLN A 270 -0.23 1.05 31.09
C GLN A 270 -0.08 2.43 31.72
#